data_AF-A0A378F600-F1
#
_entry.id   AF-A0A378F600-F1
#
_cell.length_a   1.000
_cell.length_b   1.000
_cell.length_c   1.000
_cell.angle_alpha   90.00
_cell.angle_beta   90.00
_cell.angle_gamma   90.00
#
_symmetry.space_group_name_H-M   'P 1'
#
loop_
_entity.id
_entity.type
_entity.pdbx_description
1 polymer ?
#
loop_
_entity_poly.entity_id
_entity_poly.type
_entity_poly.pdbx_seq_one_letter_code
_entity_poly.pdbx_strand_id
1 'polypeptide(L)'
;MNDEERAAVGTCYKRQGPEAALALGHKLVQGDLRASRTQAWLEACARYPHGYLCCARGGQRSHIVQQWLKEAGVDYPLIVGGYKALRQAAIQATDELVQRPIVLIGGCTGNGKTQLVCSRPDGIDLEGLAHHRGSSFGRTLQDQHPQATFENHLAVSLLKKAEQQTRWVLEDEGHMIGANHLPESLRLRMAQSPLAVVEDPFDVRLERLREEYFDRMYRDFIAAVWRRERLAGIRRVSASRPVCHPPSPGAAAFCSAH
;
A
#
# COMPACT_ATOMS: atom_id res chain seq x y z
N MET A 1 6.92 -12.49 16.25
CA MET A 1 6.02 -12.19 17.38
C MET A 1 4.74 -11.61 16.82
N ASN A 2 3.58 -12.00 17.37
CA ASN A 2 2.29 -11.36 17.06
C ASN A 2 2.11 -10.08 17.91
N ASP A 3 0.98 -9.36 17.72
CA ASP A 3 0.75 -8.08 18.42
C ASP A 3 0.57 -8.22 19.93
N GLU A 4 -0.04 -9.31 20.39
CA GLU A 4 -0.24 -9.59 21.81
C GLU A 4 1.08 -9.90 22.52
N GLU A 5 1.89 -10.80 21.96
CA GLU A 5 3.24 -11.11 22.42
C GLU A 5 4.10 -9.83 22.44
N ARG A 6 4.00 -9.01 21.40
CA ARG A 6 4.70 -7.73 21.31
C ARG A 6 4.27 -6.78 22.43
N ALA A 7 2.98 -6.68 22.72
CA ALA A 7 2.45 -5.82 23.78
C ALA A 7 2.90 -6.30 25.16
N ALA A 8 2.88 -7.62 25.41
CA ALA A 8 3.34 -8.23 26.65
C ALA A 8 4.84 -7.99 26.87
N VAL A 9 5.68 -8.31 25.89
CA VAL A 9 7.14 -8.09 25.94
C VAL A 9 7.45 -6.60 26.10
N GLY A 10 6.76 -5.72 25.38
CA GLY A 10 6.94 -4.27 25.50
C GLY A 10 6.55 -3.73 26.88
N THR A 11 5.53 -4.30 27.50
CA THR A 11 5.10 -3.95 28.87
C THR A 11 6.11 -4.43 29.90
N CYS A 12 6.58 -5.68 29.78
CA CYS A 12 7.63 -6.23 30.63
C CYS A 12 8.92 -5.39 30.52
N TYR A 13 9.33 -5.00 29.31
CA TYR A 13 10.50 -4.15 29.10
C TYR A 13 10.41 -2.83 29.87
N LYS A 14 9.26 -2.16 29.81
CA LYS A 14 9.05 -0.89 30.52
C LYS A 14 9.03 -1.04 32.04
N ARG A 15 8.49 -2.15 32.56
CA ARG A 15 8.27 -2.34 34.00
C ARG A 15 9.43 -3.03 34.72
N GLN A 16 10.11 -3.95 34.04
CA GLN A 16 11.04 -4.91 34.65
C GLN A 16 12.41 -4.92 33.94
N GLY A 17 12.58 -4.12 32.88
CA GLY A 17 13.85 -3.97 32.19
C GLY A 17 14.09 -4.97 31.05
N PRO A 18 15.24 -4.83 30.36
CA PRO A 18 15.55 -5.54 29.13
C PRO A 18 15.71 -7.05 29.30
N GLU A 19 16.36 -7.51 30.37
CA GLU A 19 16.61 -8.93 30.62
C GLU A 19 15.31 -9.71 30.88
N ALA A 20 14.43 -9.15 31.71
CA ALA A 20 13.12 -9.75 31.99
C ALA A 20 12.27 -9.87 30.71
N ALA A 21 12.29 -8.84 29.87
CA ALA A 21 11.58 -8.85 28.59
C ALA A 21 12.14 -9.88 27.61
N LEU A 22 13.46 -10.07 27.59
CA LEU A 22 14.12 -11.10 26.79
C LEU A 22 13.72 -12.50 27.26
N ALA A 23 13.78 -12.76 28.57
CA ALA A 23 13.37 -14.03 29.15
C ALA A 23 11.89 -14.34 28.86
N LEU A 24 11.01 -13.34 28.97
CA LEU A 24 9.60 -13.48 28.60
C LEU A 24 9.45 -13.79 27.10
N GLY A 25 10.21 -13.11 26.24
CA GLY A 25 10.20 -13.36 24.79
C GLY A 25 10.56 -14.81 24.44
N HIS A 26 11.58 -15.37 25.09
CA HIS A 26 11.93 -16.78 24.92
C HIS A 26 10.85 -17.74 25.42
N LYS A 27 10.22 -17.45 26.57
CA LYS A 27 9.12 -18.26 27.10
C LYS A 27 7.90 -18.26 26.18
N LEU A 28 7.58 -17.11 25.59
CA LEU A 28 6.44 -16.97 24.66
C LEU A 28 6.69 -17.63 23.31
N VAL A 29 7.95 -17.75 22.90
CA VAL A 29 8.32 -18.28 21.57
C VAL A 29 9.35 -19.40 21.71
N GLN A 30 8.87 -20.60 22.03
CA GLN A 30 9.67 -21.80 22.27
C GLN A 30 9.09 -23.03 21.55
N GLY A 31 9.85 -24.12 21.51
CA GLY A 31 9.44 -25.40 20.92
C GLY A 31 8.98 -25.28 19.46
N ASP A 32 7.88 -25.94 19.13
CA ASP A 32 7.30 -25.99 17.78
C ASP A 32 6.97 -24.61 17.21
N LEU A 33 6.55 -23.66 18.06
CA LEU A 33 6.26 -22.29 17.62
C LEU A 33 7.53 -21.57 17.15
N ARG A 34 8.65 -21.77 17.83
CA ARG A 34 9.94 -21.24 17.39
C ARG A 34 10.36 -21.90 16.07
N ALA A 35 10.28 -23.23 15.99
CA ALA A 35 10.64 -23.98 14.78
C ALA A 35 9.83 -23.52 13.55
N SER A 36 8.50 -23.42 13.68
CA SER A 36 7.60 -22.93 12.63
C SER A 36 7.95 -21.51 12.18
N ARG A 37 8.24 -20.61 13.12
CA ARG A 37 8.64 -19.22 12.80
C ARG A 37 10.00 -19.15 12.12
N THR A 38 10.98 -19.93 12.56
CA THR A 38 12.29 -20.02 11.90
C THR A 38 12.15 -20.52 10.47
N GLN A 39 11.33 -21.55 10.24
CA GLN A 39 11.07 -22.07 8.90
C GLN A 39 10.45 -21.00 7.98
N ALA A 40 9.46 -20.25 8.48
CA ALA A 40 8.87 -19.15 7.72
C ALA A 40 9.89 -18.05 7.36
N TRP A 41 10.85 -17.76 8.24
CA TRP A 41 11.94 -16.84 7.94
C TRP A 41 12.91 -17.40 6.89
N LEU A 42 13.27 -18.68 6.97
CA LEU A 42 14.13 -19.32 5.97
C LEU A 42 13.49 -19.28 4.58
N GLU A 43 12.19 -19.55 4.47
CA GLU A 43 11.44 -19.43 3.22
C GLU A 43 11.42 -17.99 2.68
N ALA A 44 11.28 -17.00 3.57
CA ALA A 44 11.35 -15.59 3.18
C ALA A 44 12.75 -15.20 2.68
N CYS A 45 13.81 -15.66 3.35
CA CYS A 45 15.19 -15.42 2.94
C CYS A 45 15.50 -16.08 1.58
N ALA A 46 14.99 -17.29 1.33
CA ALA A 46 15.14 -17.97 0.05
C ALA A 46 14.41 -17.22 -1.08
N ARG A 47 13.25 -16.62 -0.78
CA ARG A 47 12.50 -15.79 -1.74
C ARG A 47 13.17 -14.44 -2.02
N TYR A 48 13.84 -13.88 -1.01
CA TYR A 48 14.47 -12.56 -1.08
C TYR A 48 15.93 -12.61 -0.63
N PRO A 49 16.84 -13.21 -1.42
CA PRO A 49 18.23 -13.44 -1.00
C PRO A 49 19.03 -12.16 -0.73
N HIS A 50 18.59 -11.01 -1.29
CA HIS A 50 19.21 -9.70 -1.09
C HIS A 50 18.38 -8.77 -0.18
N GLY A 51 17.47 -9.32 0.63
CA GLY A 51 16.67 -8.52 1.54
C GLY A 51 17.39 -8.19 2.85
N TYR A 52 16.69 -7.44 3.69
CA TYR A 52 17.17 -7.02 5.01
C TYR A 52 16.11 -7.29 6.07
N LEU A 53 16.55 -7.69 7.25
CA LEU A 53 15.71 -7.77 8.44
C LEU A 53 15.58 -6.39 9.08
N CYS A 54 14.37 -6.05 9.52
CA CYS A 54 14.17 -4.88 10.33
C CYS A 54 13.08 -5.12 11.38
N CYS A 55 13.21 -4.46 12.53
CA CYS A 55 12.10 -4.23 13.44
C CYS A 55 11.85 -2.72 13.57
N ALA A 56 10.82 -2.31 14.32
CA ALA A 56 10.42 -0.91 14.41
C ALA A 56 11.57 0.07 14.76
N ARG A 57 12.54 -0.35 15.58
CA ARG A 57 13.64 0.50 16.09
C ARG A 57 15.02 -0.17 16.06
N GLY A 58 15.17 -1.28 15.36
CA GLY A 58 16.46 -2.00 15.27
C GLY A 58 16.98 -2.56 16.60
N GLY A 59 16.07 -2.91 17.51
CA GLY A 59 16.43 -3.50 18.81
C GLY A 59 16.45 -5.03 18.80
N GLN A 60 16.43 -5.62 20.00
CA GLN A 60 16.64 -7.06 20.23
C GLN A 60 15.77 -8.01 19.38
N ARG A 61 14.54 -7.61 19.03
CA ARG A 61 13.62 -8.46 18.25
C ARG A 61 14.19 -8.91 16.91
N SER A 62 14.83 -8.00 16.17
CA SER A 62 15.42 -8.34 14.87
C SER A 62 16.75 -9.08 15.02
N HIS A 63 17.51 -8.81 16.09
CA HIS A 63 18.74 -9.55 16.42
C HIS A 63 18.46 -11.01 16.80
N ILE A 64 17.41 -11.28 17.57
CA ILE A 64 17.01 -12.66 17.93
C ILE A 64 16.69 -13.46 16.66
N VAL A 65 15.91 -12.88 15.74
CA VAL A 65 15.58 -13.54 14.46
C VAL A 65 16.83 -13.76 13.61
N GLN A 66 17.72 -12.75 13.53
CA GLN A 66 19.00 -12.89 12.83
C GLN A 66 19.84 -14.02 13.42
N GLN A 67 19.88 -14.15 14.75
CA GLN A 67 20.59 -15.23 15.42
C GLN A 67 19.98 -16.60 15.06
N TRP A 68 18.66 -16.74 15.05
CA TRP A 68 18.01 -18.00 14.66
C TRP A 68 18.32 -18.40 13.22
N LEU A 69 18.35 -17.43 12.30
CA LEU A 69 18.73 -17.67 10.91
C LEU A 69 20.20 -18.07 10.81
N LYS A 70 21.08 -17.40 11.56
CA LYS A 70 22.50 -17.74 11.61
C LYS A 70 22.75 -19.14 12.16
N GLU A 71 22.04 -19.54 13.21
CA GLU A 71 22.03 -20.92 13.75
C GLU A 71 21.56 -21.93 12.70
N ALA A 72 20.65 -21.55 11.81
CA ALA A 72 20.18 -22.35 10.67
C ALA A 72 21.06 -22.21 9.41
N GLY A 73 22.22 -21.55 9.49
CA GLY A 73 23.18 -21.42 8.39
C GLY A 73 22.90 -20.29 7.39
N VAL A 74 21.97 -19.38 7.68
CA VAL A 74 21.65 -18.23 6.83
C VAL A 74 22.15 -16.95 7.49
N ASP A 75 23.13 -16.29 6.87
CA ASP A 75 23.54 -14.94 7.25
C ASP A 75 22.70 -13.90 6.50
N TYR A 76 21.94 -13.11 7.24
CA TYR A 76 20.99 -12.16 6.67
C TYR A 76 21.12 -10.79 7.35
N PRO A 77 21.29 -9.70 6.58
CA PRO A 77 21.68 -8.41 7.13
C PRO A 77 20.51 -7.71 7.85
N LEU A 78 20.85 -6.83 8.79
CA LEU A 78 19.91 -6.00 9.54
C LEU A 78 19.94 -4.54 9.09
N ILE A 79 18.78 -3.89 9.06
CA ILE A 79 18.71 -2.43 9.03
C ILE A 79 19.04 -1.89 10.42
N VAL A 80 20.21 -1.25 10.54
CA VAL A 80 20.65 -0.56 11.76
C VAL A 80 19.65 0.56 12.09
N GLY A 81 19.19 0.62 13.34
CA GLY A 81 18.14 1.56 13.78
C GLY A 81 16.71 1.20 13.31
N GLY A 82 16.57 0.14 12.50
CA GLY A 82 15.30 -0.41 12.08
C GLY A 82 14.44 0.51 11.21
N TYR A 83 13.13 0.25 11.19
CA TYR A 83 12.19 0.99 10.34
C TYR A 83 12.18 2.50 10.63
N LYS A 84 12.37 2.92 11.90
CA LYS A 84 12.47 4.36 12.22
C LYS A 84 13.64 5.03 11.49
N ALA A 85 14.81 4.41 11.47
CA ALA A 85 15.98 4.95 10.79
C ALA A 85 15.77 4.97 9.27
N LEU A 86 15.24 3.88 8.71
CA LEU A 86 14.87 3.81 7.29
C LEU A 86 13.90 4.93 6.91
N ARG A 87 12.90 5.18 7.76
CA ARG A 87 11.90 6.21 7.53
C ARG A 87 12.51 7.61 7.56
N GLN A 88 13.40 7.87 8.51
CA GLN A 88 14.10 9.14 8.58
C GLN A 88 14.97 9.38 7.35
N ALA A 89 15.68 8.35 6.87
CA ALA A 89 16.48 8.42 5.65
C ALA A 89 15.61 8.71 4.41
N ALA A 90 14.43 8.08 4.31
CA ALA A 90 13.49 8.33 3.22
C ALA A 90 12.96 9.78 3.20
N ILE A 91 12.66 10.34 4.37
CA ILE A 91 12.25 11.74 4.52
C ILE A 91 13.39 12.67 4.08
N GLN A 92 14.60 12.47 4.61
CA GLN A 92 15.76 13.28 4.27
C GLN A 92 16.10 13.24 2.77
N ALA A 93 16.09 12.05 2.17
CA ALA A 93 16.30 11.88 0.74
C ALA A 93 15.23 12.61 -0.08
N THR A 94 13.97 12.58 0.36
CA THR A 94 12.89 13.33 -0.28
C THR A 94 13.15 14.83 -0.20
N ASP A 95 13.43 15.35 1.00
CA ASP A 95 13.69 16.78 1.23
C ASP A 95 14.85 17.33 0.38
N GLU A 96 15.90 16.53 0.19
CA GLU A 96 17.03 16.85 -0.67
C GLU A 96 16.67 16.79 -2.16
N LEU A 97 16.08 15.67 -2.61
CA LEU A 97 15.85 15.42 -4.04
C LEU A 97 14.80 16.34 -4.64
N VAL A 98 13.81 16.79 -3.86
CA VAL A 98 12.78 17.74 -4.34
C VAL A 98 13.31 19.16 -4.56
N GLN A 99 14.55 19.47 -4.13
CA GLN A 99 15.18 20.76 -4.43
C GLN A 99 15.52 20.91 -5.91
N ARG A 100 15.66 19.81 -6.63
CA ARG A 100 15.85 19.81 -8.10
C ARG A 100 14.71 20.55 -8.80
N PRO A 101 14.94 21.10 -10.01
CA PRO A 101 13.87 21.72 -10.78
C PRO A 101 12.67 20.78 -10.97
N ILE A 102 11.47 21.32 -10.79
CA ILE A 102 10.21 20.59 -10.97
C ILE A 102 9.45 21.27 -12.12
N VAL A 103 8.76 20.49 -12.94
CA VAL A 103 7.75 20.96 -13.88
C VAL A 103 6.43 20.27 -13.52
N LEU A 104 5.39 21.06 -13.32
CA LEU A 104 4.06 20.55 -13.04
C LEU A 104 3.30 20.31 -14.34
N ILE A 105 2.55 19.22 -14.39
CA ILE A 105 1.63 18.89 -15.47
C ILE A 105 0.20 19.12 -14.99
N GLY A 106 -0.40 20.20 -15.48
CA GLY A 106 -1.77 20.60 -15.21
C GLY A 106 -2.72 20.27 -16.36
N GLY A 107 -4.00 20.56 -16.16
CA GLY A 107 -5.06 20.32 -17.14
C GLY A 107 -6.27 19.63 -16.53
N CYS A 108 -7.36 19.61 -17.29
CA CYS A 108 -8.61 19.01 -16.85
C CYS A 108 -8.48 17.48 -16.70
N THR A 109 -9.39 16.90 -15.94
CA THR A 109 -9.49 15.44 -15.83
C THR A 109 -9.85 14.82 -17.17
N GLY A 110 -9.23 13.68 -17.49
CA GLY A 110 -9.29 13.05 -18.82
C GLY A 110 -8.22 13.51 -19.82
N ASN A 111 -7.41 14.52 -19.49
CA ASN A 111 -6.36 15.03 -20.40
C ASN A 111 -5.06 14.20 -20.40
N GLY A 112 -5.10 12.96 -19.91
CA GLY A 112 -3.94 12.05 -19.98
C GLY A 112 -2.71 12.49 -19.16
N LYS A 113 -2.86 13.39 -18.17
CA LYS A 113 -1.75 13.90 -17.33
C LYS A 113 -0.90 12.79 -16.73
N THR A 114 -1.55 11.82 -16.09
CA THR A 114 -0.90 10.65 -15.48
C THR A 114 -0.16 9.83 -16.53
N GLN A 115 -0.72 9.64 -17.73
CA GLN A 115 -0.05 8.92 -18.83
C GLN A 115 1.20 9.66 -19.29
N LEU A 116 1.12 10.99 -19.42
CA LEU A 116 2.26 11.83 -19.77
C LEU A 116 3.35 11.74 -18.71
N VAL A 117 3.01 11.87 -17.42
CA VAL A 117 3.97 11.75 -16.31
C VAL A 117 4.62 10.36 -16.32
N CYS A 118 3.84 9.29 -16.39
CA CYS A 118 4.34 7.91 -16.39
C CYS A 118 5.20 7.56 -17.62
N SER A 119 4.97 8.21 -18.77
CA SER A 119 5.77 7.97 -19.98
C SER A 119 7.20 8.52 -19.88
N ARG A 120 7.49 9.37 -18.88
CA ARG A 120 8.74 10.09 -18.78
C ARG A 120 9.72 9.44 -17.79
N PRO A 121 11.03 9.40 -18.11
CA PRO A 121 12.06 8.94 -17.18
C PRO A 121 12.13 9.78 -15.89
N ASP A 122 11.85 11.08 -15.98
CA ASP A 122 11.84 12.05 -14.88
C ASP A 122 10.46 12.23 -14.23
N GLY A 123 9.45 11.46 -14.66
CA GLY A 123 8.09 11.58 -14.15
C GLY A 123 7.88 10.90 -12.81
N ILE A 124 7.16 11.53 -11.88
CA ILE A 124 6.73 10.93 -10.61
C ILE A 124 5.20 11.00 -10.54
N ASP A 125 4.57 9.83 -10.65
CA ASP A 125 3.13 9.61 -10.57
C ASP A 125 2.66 9.70 -9.12
N LEU A 126 2.26 10.88 -8.66
CA LEU A 126 1.94 11.10 -7.26
C LEU A 126 0.62 10.43 -6.88
N GLU A 127 -0.37 10.45 -7.77
CA GLU A 127 -1.65 9.78 -7.56
C GLU A 127 -1.48 8.25 -7.51
N GLY A 128 -0.69 7.68 -8.42
CA GLY A 128 -0.36 6.27 -8.43
C GLY A 128 0.38 5.84 -7.16
N LEU A 129 1.34 6.64 -6.67
CA LEU A 129 2.03 6.38 -5.41
C LEU A 129 1.10 6.47 -4.19
N ALA A 130 0.00 7.23 -4.28
CA ALA A 130 -1.01 7.32 -3.23
C ALA A 130 -2.09 6.24 -3.32
N HIS A 131 -2.19 5.48 -4.42
CA HIS A 131 -3.37 4.70 -4.79
C HIS A 131 -4.65 5.55 -4.89
N HIS A 132 -4.52 6.71 -5.52
CA HIS A 132 -5.59 7.67 -5.79
C HIS A 132 -5.83 7.80 -7.30
N ARG A 133 -6.96 8.40 -7.71
CA ARG A 133 -7.23 8.75 -9.11
C ARG A 133 -7.93 10.08 -9.22
N GLY A 134 -7.35 10.99 -9.98
CA GLY A 134 -7.85 12.31 -10.35
C GLY A 134 -8.46 13.15 -9.23
N SER A 135 -8.18 14.44 -9.22
CA SER A 135 -8.88 15.41 -8.37
C SER A 135 -10.43 15.34 -8.43
N SER A 136 -11.01 14.82 -9.53
CA SER A 136 -12.47 14.63 -9.70
C SER A 136 -12.99 13.22 -9.44
N PHE A 137 -12.13 12.19 -9.41
CA PHE A 137 -12.56 10.78 -9.39
C PHE A 137 -12.35 10.11 -8.03
N GLY A 138 -11.36 10.54 -7.24
CA GLY A 138 -11.18 10.13 -5.86
C GLY A 138 -10.67 8.70 -5.67
N ARG A 139 -11.31 7.98 -4.72
CA ARG A 139 -10.87 6.65 -4.24
C ARG A 139 -10.96 5.59 -5.33
N THR A 140 -9.96 4.72 -5.39
CA THR A 140 -9.99 3.54 -6.25
C THR A 140 -10.66 2.35 -5.54
N LEU A 141 -10.84 1.22 -6.23
CA LEU A 141 -11.24 -0.05 -5.61
C LEU A 141 -10.17 -0.60 -4.65
N GLN A 142 -8.95 -0.05 -4.69
CA GLN A 142 -7.90 -0.31 -3.72
C GLN A 142 -7.93 0.78 -2.65
N ASP A 143 -7.71 0.38 -1.40
CA ASP A 143 -7.57 1.34 -0.33
C ASP A 143 -6.35 2.22 -0.56
N GLN A 144 -6.55 3.51 -0.31
CA GLN A 144 -5.50 4.51 -0.35
C GLN A 144 -4.38 4.13 0.61
N HIS A 145 -3.13 4.39 0.22
CA HIS A 145 -2.01 4.06 1.09
C HIS A 145 -2.00 4.87 2.39
N PRO A 146 -1.64 4.25 3.53
CA PRO A 146 -1.31 5.01 4.72
C PRO A 146 -0.21 6.02 4.42
N GLN A 147 -0.23 7.16 5.12
CA GLN A 147 0.71 8.26 4.89
C GLN A 147 2.18 7.82 4.83
N ALA A 148 2.61 6.98 5.77
CA ALA A 148 4.00 6.53 5.80
C ALA A 148 4.39 5.69 4.57
N THR A 149 3.45 4.91 4.05
CA THR A 149 3.66 4.07 2.86
C THR A 149 3.74 4.95 1.61
N PHE A 150 2.84 5.91 1.45
CA PHE A 150 2.90 6.90 0.36
C PHE A 150 4.25 7.61 0.31
N GLU A 151 4.69 8.19 1.43
CA GLU A 151 5.95 8.93 1.46
C GLU A 151 7.17 8.03 1.24
N ASN A 152 7.15 6.77 1.68
CA ASN A 152 8.23 5.82 1.37
C ASN A 152 8.27 5.50 -0.12
N HIS A 153 7.12 5.30 -0.76
CA HIS A 153 7.03 5.07 -2.20
C HIS A 153 7.53 6.29 -2.98
N LEU A 154 7.18 7.51 -2.55
CA LEU A 154 7.72 8.75 -3.10
C LEU A 154 9.25 8.80 -3.02
N ALA A 155 9.81 8.57 -1.83
CA ALA A 155 11.26 8.57 -1.64
C ALA A 155 11.97 7.54 -2.54
N VAL A 156 11.42 6.33 -2.63
CA VAL A 156 11.97 5.27 -3.49
C VAL A 156 11.90 5.64 -4.98
N SER A 157 10.79 6.25 -5.42
CA SER A 157 10.64 6.70 -6.81
C SER A 157 11.68 7.76 -7.18
N LEU A 158 11.90 8.74 -6.29
CA LEU A 158 12.92 9.77 -6.45
C LEU A 158 14.33 9.16 -6.46
N LEU A 159 14.67 8.36 -5.44
CA LEU A 159 16.00 7.75 -5.29
C LEU A 159 16.39 6.89 -6.51
N LYS A 160 15.48 6.04 -7.00
CA LYS A 160 15.75 5.19 -8.16
C LYS A 160 16.06 5.97 -9.44
N LYS A 161 15.55 7.19 -9.55
CA LYS A 161 15.73 8.05 -10.72
C LYS A 161 16.82 9.11 -10.50
N ALA A 162 17.27 9.29 -9.26
CA ALA A 162 18.12 10.41 -8.86
C ALA A 162 19.49 10.44 -9.54
N GLU A 163 20.07 9.29 -9.89
CA GLU A 163 21.37 9.25 -10.55
C GLU A 163 21.31 9.78 -11.99
N GLN A 164 20.18 9.60 -12.67
CA GLN A 164 20.04 9.87 -14.10
C GLN A 164 19.25 11.15 -14.41
N GLN A 165 18.40 11.61 -13.48
CA GLN A 165 17.46 12.70 -13.72
C GLN A 165 17.82 13.93 -12.91
N THR A 166 18.02 15.07 -13.54
CA THR A 166 18.35 16.33 -12.84
C THR A 166 17.14 17.21 -12.55
N ARG A 167 15.94 16.79 -12.97
CA ARG A 167 14.66 17.46 -12.78
C ARG A 167 13.55 16.45 -12.53
N TRP A 168 12.39 16.90 -12.08
CA TRP A 168 11.19 16.09 -11.91
C TRP A 168 10.01 16.63 -12.69
N VAL A 169 9.15 15.73 -13.18
CA VAL A 169 7.86 16.08 -13.77
C VAL A 169 6.76 15.45 -12.94
N LEU A 170 5.87 16.28 -12.39
CA LEU A 170 4.86 15.87 -11.42
C LEU A 170 3.47 16.25 -11.91
N GLU A 171 2.45 15.58 -11.38
CA GLU A 171 1.06 16.01 -11.52
C GLU A 171 0.83 17.28 -10.68
N ASP A 172 0.07 18.24 -11.22
CA ASP A 172 -0.37 19.46 -10.51
C ASP A 172 -1.47 19.12 -9.49
N GLU A 173 -1.08 18.43 -8.42
CA GLU A 173 -1.95 18.14 -7.28
C GLU A 173 -1.84 19.24 -6.22
N GLY A 174 -2.95 19.46 -5.51
CA GLY A 174 -3.01 20.46 -4.45
C GLY A 174 -2.23 20.04 -3.19
N HIS A 175 -2.61 20.59 -2.05
CA HIS A 175 -1.97 20.27 -0.76
C HIS A 175 -2.07 18.79 -0.37
N MET A 176 -3.04 18.06 -0.91
CA MET A 176 -3.37 16.70 -0.56
C MET A 176 -3.74 15.90 -1.81
N ILE A 177 -3.45 14.61 -1.76
CA ILE A 177 -3.93 13.61 -2.72
C ILE A 177 -4.84 12.69 -1.91
N GLY A 178 -6.15 12.84 -2.05
CA GLY A 178 -7.11 12.16 -1.17
C GLY A 178 -6.83 12.43 0.31
N ALA A 179 -6.56 11.37 1.09
CA ALA A 179 -6.19 11.46 2.51
C ALA A 179 -4.68 11.68 2.77
N ASN A 180 -3.83 11.60 1.74
CA ASN A 180 -2.38 11.79 1.89
C ASN A 180 -2.02 13.27 1.76
N HIS A 181 -1.18 13.76 2.67
CA HIS A 181 -0.57 15.08 2.52
C HIS A 181 0.77 14.97 1.79
N LEU A 182 1.07 15.95 0.96
CA LEU A 182 2.39 16.06 0.36
C LEU A 182 3.41 16.51 1.43
N PRO A 183 4.66 16.00 1.40
CA PRO A 183 5.74 16.56 2.21
C PRO A 183 5.84 18.07 2.01
N GLU A 184 6.06 18.81 3.09
CA GLU A 184 6.07 20.27 3.04
C GLU A 184 7.13 20.81 2.08
N SER A 185 8.33 20.23 2.10
CA SER A 185 9.42 20.55 1.18
C SER A 185 8.97 20.43 -0.28
N LEU A 186 8.35 19.31 -0.65
CA LEU A 186 7.81 19.09 -2.00
C LEU A 186 6.76 20.15 -2.35
N ARG A 187 5.78 20.37 -1.47
CA ARG A 187 4.70 21.33 -1.69
C ARG A 187 5.21 22.75 -1.94
N LEU A 188 6.18 23.20 -1.15
CA LEU A 188 6.78 24.54 -1.32
C LEU A 188 7.50 24.66 -2.66
N ARG A 189 8.17 23.58 -3.11
CA ARG A 189 8.83 23.54 -4.41
C ARG A 189 7.83 23.52 -5.55
N MET A 190 6.76 22.73 -5.47
CA MET A 190 5.67 22.70 -6.46
C MET A 190 5.05 24.10 -6.63
N ALA A 191 4.77 24.81 -5.54
CA ALA A 191 4.20 26.16 -5.60
C ALA A 191 5.06 27.21 -6.36
N GLN A 192 6.36 26.95 -6.51
CA GLN A 192 7.31 27.82 -7.22
C GLN A 192 7.65 27.31 -8.62
N SER A 193 7.06 26.18 -9.04
CA SER A 193 7.44 25.48 -10.25
C SER A 193 6.60 25.91 -11.45
N PRO A 194 7.18 25.92 -12.66
CA PRO A 194 6.42 26.16 -13.88
C PRO A 194 5.34 25.09 -14.08
N LEU A 195 4.18 25.52 -14.56
CA LEU A 195 3.04 24.67 -14.90
C LEU A 195 2.90 24.55 -16.42
N ALA A 196 2.96 23.33 -16.93
CA ALA A 196 2.60 22.99 -18.31
C ALA A 196 1.17 22.43 -18.32
N VAL A 197 0.25 23.13 -18.97
CA VAL A 197 -1.16 22.71 -19.06
C VAL A 197 -1.34 21.84 -20.30
N VAL A 198 -1.83 20.63 -20.10
CA VAL A 198 -2.21 19.73 -21.21
C VAL A 198 -3.62 20.08 -21.64
N GLU A 199 -3.77 20.46 -22.91
CA GLU A 199 -5.05 20.73 -23.55
C GLU A 199 -5.31 19.66 -24.60
N ASP A 200 -6.36 18.87 -24.38
CA ASP A 200 -6.88 17.93 -25.37
C ASP A 200 -8.23 18.45 -25.91
N PRO A 201 -8.54 18.18 -27.19
CA PRO A 201 -9.88 18.39 -27.73
C PRO A 201 -10.93 17.66 -26.89
N PHE A 202 -12.12 18.25 -26.77
CA PHE A 202 -13.21 17.70 -25.95
C PHE A 202 -13.54 16.23 -26.27
N ASP A 203 -13.58 15.87 -27.56
CA ASP A 203 -13.92 14.51 -27.99
C ASP A 203 -12.89 13.47 -27.51
N VAL A 204 -11.61 13.82 -27.56
CA VAL A 204 -10.51 12.96 -27.08
C VAL A 204 -10.60 12.78 -25.55
N ARG A 205 -10.94 13.85 -24.83
CA ARG A 205 -11.17 13.78 -23.39
C ARG A 205 -12.35 12.88 -23.06
N LEU A 206 -13.46 13.02 -23.79
CA LEU A 206 -14.67 12.24 -23.57
C LEU A 206 -14.42 10.75 -23.80
N GLU A 207 -13.67 10.39 -24.85
CA GLU A 207 -13.32 8.99 -25.13
C GLU A 207 -12.44 8.38 -24.03
N ARG A 208 -11.37 9.08 -23.59
CA ARG A 208 -10.54 8.60 -22.47
C ARG A 208 -11.33 8.48 -21.18
N LEU A 209 -12.20 9.45 -20.88
CA LEU A 209 -13.08 9.37 -19.72
C LEU A 209 -14.01 8.16 -19.81
N ARG A 210 -14.54 7.83 -20.99
CA ARG A 210 -15.36 6.65 -21.19
C ARG A 210 -14.58 5.36 -20.92
N GLU A 211 -13.38 5.23 -21.47
CA GLU A 211 -12.52 4.05 -21.27
C GLU A 211 -12.11 3.87 -19.81
N GLU A 212 -11.66 4.95 -19.16
CA GLU A 212 -11.21 4.93 -17.76
C GLU A 212 -12.36 4.67 -16.78
N TYR A 213 -13.54 5.25 -17.04
CA TYR A 213 -14.68 5.21 -16.13
C TYR A 213 -15.57 4.00 -16.35
N PHE A 214 -15.95 3.69 -17.58
CA PHE A 214 -16.87 2.58 -17.82
C PHE A 214 -16.10 1.27 -17.96
N ASP A 215 -15.17 1.17 -18.89
CA ASP A 215 -14.58 -0.13 -19.21
C ASP A 215 -13.62 -0.63 -18.14
N ARG A 216 -12.79 0.25 -17.58
CA ARG A 216 -11.81 -0.16 -16.56
C ARG A 216 -12.45 -0.33 -15.19
N MET A 217 -13.25 0.63 -14.73
CA MET A 217 -13.92 0.50 -13.42
C MET A 217 -14.91 -0.67 -13.40
N TYR A 218 -15.66 -0.91 -14.49
CA TYR A 218 -16.54 -2.07 -14.59
C TYR A 218 -15.74 -3.38 -14.53
N ARG A 219 -14.64 -3.49 -15.28
CA ARG A 219 -13.76 -4.68 -15.21
C ARG A 219 -13.18 -4.88 -13.81
N ASP A 220 -12.65 -3.84 -13.19
CA ASP A 220 -12.07 -3.92 -11.85
C ASP A 220 -13.13 -4.27 -10.80
N PHE A 221 -14.34 -3.70 -10.91
CA PHE A 221 -15.48 -4.00 -10.05
C PHE A 221 -15.90 -5.46 -10.18
N ILE A 222 -16.10 -5.93 -11.41
CA ILE A 222 -16.43 -7.33 -11.70
C ILE A 222 -15.34 -8.23 -11.13
N ALA A 223 -14.06 -7.97 -11.39
CA ALA A 223 -12.95 -8.74 -10.86
C ALA A 223 -12.86 -8.74 -9.32
N ALA A 224 -13.27 -7.66 -8.65
CA ALA A 224 -13.34 -7.56 -7.20
C ALA A 224 -14.50 -8.39 -6.63
N VAL A 225 -15.69 -8.34 -7.25
CA VAL A 225 -16.85 -9.16 -6.89
C VAL A 225 -16.54 -10.65 -7.03
N TRP A 226 -15.99 -11.07 -8.18
CA TRP A 226 -15.59 -12.46 -8.40
C TRP A 226 -14.52 -12.93 -7.40
N ARG A 227 -13.57 -12.07 -7.00
CA ARG A 227 -12.61 -12.40 -5.94
C ARG A 227 -13.30 -12.62 -4.59
N ARG A 228 -14.29 -11.79 -4.26
CA ARG A 228 -15.05 -11.88 -3.01
C ARG A 228 -15.93 -13.14 -2.97
N GLU A 229 -16.58 -13.49 -4.08
CA GLU A 229 -17.38 -14.72 -4.20
C GLU A 229 -16.53 -16.00 -4.13
N ARG A 230 -15.33 -15.96 -4.73
CA ARG A 230 -14.39 -17.09 -4.72
C ARG A 230 -13.77 -17.31 -3.33
N LEU A 231 -13.60 -16.25 -2.54
CA LEU A 231 -13.18 -16.31 -1.13
C LEU A 231 -14.33 -16.66 -0.18
N ALA A 232 -15.58 -16.37 -0.55
CA ALA A 232 -16.77 -16.64 0.26
C ALA A 232 -17.32 -18.08 0.13
N GLY A 233 -16.72 -18.94 -0.70
CA GLY A 233 -17.04 -20.37 -0.76
C GLY A 233 -18.53 -20.67 -0.97
N ILE A 234 -19.18 -20.04 -1.95
CA ILE A 234 -20.61 -20.28 -2.21
C ILE A 234 -20.79 -21.61 -2.94
N ARG A 235 -21.30 -22.62 -2.21
CA ARG A 235 -21.91 -23.83 -2.77
C ARG A 235 -22.97 -23.42 -3.80
N ARG A 236 -22.81 -23.86 -5.05
CA ARG A 236 -23.86 -23.77 -6.07
C ARG A 236 -25.15 -24.38 -5.52
N VAL A 237 -26.18 -23.57 -5.29
CA VAL A 237 -27.54 -24.07 -5.25
C VAL A 237 -27.96 -24.29 -6.71
N SER A 238 -28.11 -25.55 -7.09
CA SER A 238 -28.65 -25.94 -8.39
C SER A 238 -30.07 -25.39 -8.53
N ALA A 239 -30.30 -24.55 -9.54
CA ALA A 239 -31.64 -24.11 -9.91
C ALA A 239 -32.43 -25.30 -10.46
N SER A 240 -33.26 -25.94 -9.62
CA SER A 240 -34.40 -26.72 -10.11
C SER A 240 -35.52 -25.74 -10.46
N ARG A 241 -35.92 -25.71 -11.73
CA ARG A 241 -37.11 -24.99 -12.20
C ARG A 241 -38.35 -25.51 -11.46
N PRO A 242 -39.13 -24.68 -10.76
CA PRO A 242 -40.45 -25.09 -10.30
C PRO A 242 -41.41 -25.05 -11.50
N VAL A 243 -42.05 -26.18 -11.77
CA VAL A 243 -43.20 -26.28 -12.68
C VAL A 243 -44.39 -25.64 -11.99
N CYS A 244 -44.93 -24.55 -12.55
CA CYS A 244 -46.13 -23.91 -12.05
C CYS A 244 -47.36 -24.77 -12.38
N HIS A 245 -48.06 -25.27 -11.37
CA HIS A 245 -49.46 -25.70 -11.51
C HIS A 245 -50.38 -24.57 -11.02
N PRO A 246 -51.51 -24.31 -11.70
CA PRO A 246 -52.45 -23.27 -11.32
C PRO A 246 -53.19 -23.62 -10.00
N PRO A 247 -53.52 -22.63 -9.16
CA PRO A 247 -54.14 -22.86 -7.86
C PRO A 247 -55.65 -23.06 -7.97
N SER A 248 -56.19 -24.04 -7.22
CA SER A 248 -57.61 -24.16 -6.89
C SER A 248 -57.99 -23.18 -5.77
N PRO A 249 -59.19 -22.58 -5.78
CA PRO A 249 -59.54 -21.47 -4.90
C PRO A 249 -60.07 -21.96 -3.55
N GLY A 250 -59.47 -21.47 -2.46
CA GLY A 250 -60.08 -21.59 -1.14
C GLY A 250 -59.09 -21.50 0.02
N ALA A 251 -59.49 -20.69 1.02
CA ALA A 251 -58.94 -20.58 2.37
C ALA A 251 -57.76 -19.62 2.62
N ALA A 252 -58.16 -18.37 2.85
CA ALA A 252 -57.97 -17.62 4.10
C ALA A 252 -56.56 -17.48 4.70
N ALA A 253 -56.11 -16.22 4.71
CA ALA A 253 -55.00 -15.69 5.47
C ALA A 253 -55.19 -15.85 6.99
N PHE A 254 -54.09 -16.15 7.69
CA PHE A 254 -53.88 -15.67 9.05
C PHE A 254 -52.41 -15.26 9.22
N CYS A 255 -52.24 -13.99 9.55
CA CYS A 255 -50.99 -13.34 9.90
C CYS A 255 -50.92 -13.29 11.43
N SER A 256 -49.87 -13.81 12.06
CA SER A 256 -49.50 -13.41 13.41
C SER A 256 -47.98 -13.40 13.53
N ALA A 257 -47.46 -12.20 13.72
CA ALA A 257 -46.07 -11.90 13.98
C ALA A 257 -45.67 -12.30 15.41
N HIS A 258 -44.48 -12.87 15.55
CA HIS A 258 -43.50 -12.50 16.55
C HIS A 258 -42.10 -12.65 15.96
#